data_AF-A0A9P9SJA9-F1
#
_entry.id   AF-A0A9P9SJA9-F1
#
_cell.length_a   1.000
_cell.length_b   1.000
_cell.length_c   1.000
_cell.angle_alpha   90.00
_cell.angle_beta   90.00
_cell.angle_gamma   90.00
#
_symmetry.space_group_name_H-M   'P 1'
#
loop_
_entity.id
_entity.type
_entity.pdbx_description
1 polymer ?
#
loop_
_entity_poly.entity_id
_entity_poly.type
_entity_poly.pdbx_seq_one_letter_code
_entity_poly.pdbx_strand_id
1 'polypeptide(L)' 'KRQNEGINRRKETLIKKAYELGECDGIDVALIICKHGRYTTYSSKGYASRPPS' A
#
# COMPACT_ATOMS: atom_id res chain seq x y z
N LYS A 1 -24.27 -0.32 -3.82
CA LYS A 1 -23.47 -1.10 -2.84
C LYS A 1 -22.35 -1.96 -3.45
N ARG A 2 -22.47 -2.54 -4.66
CA ARG A 2 -21.47 -3.48 -5.24
C ARG A 2 -20.14 -2.87 -5.75
N GLN A 3 -20.11 -1.58 -6.11
CA GLN A 3 -18.88 -0.96 -6.68
C GLN A 3 -17.74 -0.83 -5.66
N ASN A 4 -18.05 -0.65 -4.37
CA ASN A 4 -17.04 -0.54 -3.32
C ASN A 4 -16.32 -1.86 -3.03
N GLU A 5 -17.01 -2.99 -3.22
CA GLU A 5 -16.44 -4.32 -2.99
C GLU A 5 -15.32 -4.63 -3.99
N GLY A 6 -15.52 -4.24 -5.26
CA GLY A 6 -14.49 -4.37 -6.30
C GLY A 6 -13.26 -3.49 -6.04
N ILE A 7 -13.46 -2.26 -5.54
CA ILE A 7 -12.35 -1.35 -5.20
C ILE A 7 -11.56 -1.87 -4.00
N ASN A 8 -12.24 -2.40 -2.98
CA ASN A 8 -11.58 -2.97 -1.81
C ASN A 8 -10.73 -4.19 -2.19
N ARG A 9 -11.26 -5.11 -3.01
CA ARG A 9 -10.48 -6.25 -3.54
C ARG A 9 -9.25 -5.81 -4.32
N ARG A 10 -9.39 -4.80 -5.20
CA ARG A 10 -8.24 -4.25 -5.95
C ARG A 10 -7.20 -3.62 -5.03
N LYS A 11 -7.64 -2.93 -3.98
CA LYS A 11 -6.75 -2.36 -2.95
C LYS A 11 -5.95 -3.45 -2.25
N GLU A 12 -6.61 -4.52 -1.81
CA GLU A 12 -5.96 -5.67 -1.17
C GLU A 12 -4.94 -6.35 -2.10
N THR A 13 -5.31 -6.58 -3.36
CA THR A 13 -4.38 -7.13 -4.36
C THR A 13 -3.16 -6.24 -4.55
N LEU A 14 -3.34 -4.91 -4.62
CA LEU A 14 -2.23 -3.98 -4.81
C LEU A 14 -1.26 -4.00 -3.61
N ILE A 15 -1.79 -4.04 -2.38
CA ILE A 15 -0.98 -4.17 -1.17
C ILE A 15 -0.22 -5.49 -1.17
N LYS A 16 -0.87 -6.60 -1.52
CA LYS A 16 -0.24 -7.92 -1.61
C LYS A 16 0.91 -7.93 -2.62
N LYS A 17 0.73 -7.31 -3.79
CA LYS A 17 1.79 -7.19 -4.81
C LYS A 17 2.94 -6.30 -4.36
N ALA A 18 2.65 -5.22 -3.65
CA ALA A 18 3.69 -4.37 -3.06
C ALA A 18 4.51 -5.12 -2.00
N TYR A 19 3.87 -5.99 -1.21
CA TYR A 19 4.55 -6.88 -0.26
C TYR A 19 5.43 -7.90 -0.99
N GLU A 20 4.87 -8.66 -1.93
CA GLU A 20 5.62 -9.67 -2.72
C GLU A 20 6.85 -9.04 -3.40
N LEU A 21 6.72 -7.82 -3.93
CA LEU A 21 7.83 -7.10 -4.54
C LEU A 21 8.89 -6.66 -3.52
N GLY A 22 8.48 -6.32 -2.29
CA GLY A 22 9.40 -5.95 -1.22
C GLY A 22 10.11 -7.13 -0.57
N GLU A 23 9.64 -8.37 -0.78
CA GLU A 23 10.37 -9.59 -0.42
C GLU A 23 11.46 -9.95 -1.43
N CYS A 24 11.43 -9.38 -2.64
CA CYS A 24 12.54 -9.49 -3.57
C CYS A 24 13.75 -8.72 -3.04
N ASP A 25 14.91 -9.37 -3.05
CA ASP A 25 16.13 -8.82 -2.46
C ASP A 25 16.53 -7.48 -3.10
N GLY A 26 16.89 -6.51 -2.25
CA GLY A 26 17.28 -5.17 -2.67
C GLY A 26 16.17 -4.21 -3.11
N ILE A 27 14.88 -4.56 -2.97
CA ILE A 27 13.77 -3.65 -3.34
C ILE A 27 13.06 -3.11 -2.10
N ASP A 28 13.09 -1.78 -1.93
CA ASP A 28 12.26 -1.08 -0.96
C ASP A 28 11.01 -0.52 -1.65
N VAL A 29 9.83 -0.89 -1.13
CA VAL A 29 8.55 -0.53 -1.75
C VAL A 29 7.75 0.37 -0.83
N ALA A 30 7.31 1.51 -1.38
CA ALA A 30 6.32 2.39 -0.76
C ALA A 30 5.09 2.51 -1.65
N LEU A 31 3.90 2.31 -1.08
CA LEU A 31 2.62 2.44 -1.76
C LEU A 31 1.78 3.52 -1.07
N ILE A 32 1.38 4.54 -1.82
CA ILE A 32 0.51 5.63 -1.35
C ILE A 32 -0.80 5.56 -2.12
N ILE A 33 -1.92 5.42 -1.40
CA ILE A 33 -3.26 5.41 -1.97
C ILE A 33 -4.02 6.63 -1.47
N CYS A 34 -4.46 7.49 -2.39
CA CYS A 34 -5.35 8.61 -2.11
C CYS A 34 -6.78 8.27 -2.54
N LYS A 35 -7.74 8.36 -1.61
CA LYS A 35 -9.17 8.19 -1.88
C LYS A 35 -9.97 9.23 -1.11
N HIS A 36 -10.72 10.08 -1.83
CA HIS A 36 -11.54 11.15 -1.24
C HIS A 36 -10.76 12.02 -0.24
N GLY A 37 -9.53 12.41 -0.59
CA GLY A 37 -8.67 13.23 0.27
C GLY A 37 -8.02 12.49 1.45
N ARG A 38 -8.30 11.18 1.63
CA ARG A 38 -7.66 10.35 2.66
C ARG A 38 -6.51 9.55 2.05
N TYR A 39 -5.33 9.69 2.65
CA TYR A 39 -4.14 8.93 2.30
C TYR A 39 -4.03 7.66 3.15
N THR A 40 -3.67 6.55 2.51
CA THR A 40 -3.21 5.32 3.17
C THR A 40 -1.84 4.99 2.62
N THR A 41 -0.87 4.82 3.51
CA THR A 41 0.51 4.48 3.14
C THR A 41 0.84 3.07 3.61
N TYR A 42 1.54 2.32 2.76
CA TYR A 42 2.09 1.01 3.06
C TYR A 42 3.59 1.02 2.72
N SER A 43 4.41 0.44 3.59
CA SER A 43 5.86 0.29 3.41
C SER A 43 6.26 -1.17 3.67
N SER A 44 7.05 -1.77 2.77
CA SER A 44 7.40 -3.20 2.84
C SER A 44 8.38 -3.56 3.94
N LYS A 45 9.10 -2.58 4.50
CA LYS A 45 9.97 -2.76 5.65
C LYS A 45 9.52 -1.86 6.78
N GLY A 46 9.48 -2.41 7.99
CA GLY A 46 9.32 -1.69 9.25
C GLY A 46 10.51 -0.78 9.58
N TYR A 47 11.05 -0.05 8.60
CA TYR A 47 11.66 1.24 8.91
C TYR A 47 10.50 2.12 9.32
N ALA A 48 10.32 2.19 10.64
CA ALA A 48 9.32 2.99 11.32
C ALA A 48 8.99 4.21 10.50
N SER A 49 7.71 4.33 10.13
CA SER A 49 7.06 5.53 9.65
C SER A 49 7.81 6.77 10.13
N ARG A 50 8.71 7.30 9.29
CA ARG A 50 9.36 8.57 9.59
C ARG A 50 8.22 9.59 9.55
N PRO A 51 7.92 10.28 10.66
CA PRO A 51 6.87 11.27 10.64
C PRO A 51 7.26 12.34 9.60
N PRO A 52 6.31 12.86 8.81
CA PRO A 52 6.59 13.99 7.94
C PRO A 52 7.07 15.15 8.81
N SER A 53 8.24 15.69 8.47
CA SER A 53 8.77 16.97 8.99
C SER A 53 7.95 18.14 8.49
#